data_AF-A0A0C2CTV4-F1
#
_entry.id   AF-A0A0C2CTV4-F1
#
_cell.length_a   1.000
_cell.length_b   1.000
_cell.length_c   1.000
_cell.angle_alpha   90.00
_cell.angle_beta   90.00
_cell.angle_gamma   90.00
#
_symmetry.space_group_name_H-M   'P 1'
#
loop_
_entity.id
_entity.type
_entity.pdbx_description
1 polymer ?
#
loop_
_entity_poly.entity_id
_entity_poly.type
_entity_poly.pdbx_seq_one_letter_code
_entity_poly.pdbx_strand_id
1 'polypeptide(L)'
;TLMRGVEASLNPEFQIQNEDFPALPGASPGDHPAQAPASLSLGQAGEVSNIPPTMLADQFGMAGLVTYLRTVDNPSIVSLALGYDLTTLGLNLNLS
;
A
#
# COMPACT_ATOMS: atom_id res chain seq x y z
N THR A 1 10.43 -50.50 -17.11
CA THR A 1 11.48 -49.47 -17.12
C THR A 1 11.20 -48.56 -18.30
N LEU A 2 10.61 -47.36 -18.25
CA LEU A 2 10.27 -46.36 -17.23
C LEU A 2 8.89 -45.77 -17.60
N MET A 3 7.99 -45.61 -16.63
CA MET A 3 6.88 -44.64 -16.75
C MET A 3 7.49 -43.24 -16.67
N ARG A 4 7.34 -42.45 -17.73
CA ARG A 4 7.80 -41.06 -17.78
C ARG A 4 7.02 -40.27 -16.74
N GLY A 5 7.72 -39.80 -15.72
CA GLY A 5 7.15 -38.95 -14.68
C GLY A 5 6.42 -37.78 -15.31
N VAL A 6 5.15 -37.65 -14.94
CA VAL A 6 4.46 -36.36 -14.96
C VAL A 6 5.20 -35.50 -13.94
N GLU A 7 6.28 -34.86 -14.36
CA GLU A 7 6.81 -33.73 -13.63
C GLU A 7 5.79 -32.62 -13.84
N ALA A 8 4.99 -32.37 -12.82
CA ALA A 8 4.23 -31.15 -12.70
C ALA A 8 5.26 -30.02 -12.81
N SER A 9 5.43 -29.50 -14.02
CA SER A 9 6.10 -28.23 -14.26
C SER A 9 5.32 -27.22 -13.45
N LEU A 10 5.80 -26.96 -12.24
CA LEU A 10 5.36 -25.87 -11.39
C LEU A 10 5.38 -24.63 -12.29
N ASN A 11 4.19 -24.07 -12.51
CA ASN A 11 3.97 -22.94 -13.39
C ASN A 11 5.10 -21.91 -13.21
N PRO A 12 5.83 -21.53 -14.27
CA PRO A 12 6.71 -20.36 -14.23
C PRO A 12 5.90 -19.05 -14.18
N GLU A 13 4.57 -19.14 -14.17
CA GLU A 13 3.65 -18.03 -13.96
C GLU A 13 3.53 -17.72 -12.46
N PHE A 14 3.94 -16.50 -12.08
CA PHE A 14 3.86 -15.87 -10.76
C PHE A 14 4.93 -16.28 -9.73
N GLN A 15 6.21 -16.17 -10.08
CA GLN A 15 7.24 -15.87 -9.07
C GLN A 15 7.25 -14.37 -8.79
N ILE A 16 6.53 -13.91 -7.76
CA ILE A 16 6.60 -12.51 -7.30
C ILE A 16 7.98 -12.28 -6.67
N GLN A 17 8.95 -11.87 -7.51
CA GLN A 17 10.31 -11.52 -7.11
C GLN A 17 10.32 -10.10 -6.54
N ASN A 18 9.85 -9.91 -5.30
CA ASN A 18 9.88 -8.66 -4.51
C ASN A 18 9.37 -7.34 -5.15
N GLU A 19 9.16 -7.22 -6.46
CA GLU A 19 8.96 -5.96 -7.20
C GLU A 19 8.28 -6.19 -8.58
N ASP A 20 7.75 -7.37 -8.90
CA ASP A 20 7.05 -7.61 -10.18
C ASP A 20 5.57 -7.20 -10.11
N PHE A 21 5.33 -5.97 -9.63
CA PHE A 21 4.03 -5.32 -9.74
C PHE A 21 4.10 -4.31 -10.88
N PRO A 22 3.38 -4.52 -11.99
CA PRO A 22 3.34 -3.51 -13.05
C PRO A 22 2.78 -2.22 -12.48
N ALA A 23 3.53 -1.13 -12.64
CA ALA A 23 3.11 0.19 -12.18
C ALA A 23 1.75 0.55 -12.80
N LEU A 24 0.90 1.22 -12.02
CA LEU A 24 -0.42 1.65 -12.47
C LEU A 24 -0.26 2.59 -13.70
N PRO A 25 -1.13 2.47 -14.72
CA PRO A 25 -1.12 3.37 -15.87
C PRO A 25 -1.17 4.84 -15.40
N GLY A 26 -0.08 5.59 -15.61
CA GLY A 26 0.06 6.98 -15.16
C GLY A 26 1.21 7.24 -14.17
N ALA A 27 1.83 6.19 -13.62
CA ALA A 27 3.11 6.34 -12.90
C ALA A 27 4.24 6.58 -13.92
N SER A 28 4.95 7.72 -13.80
CA SER A 28 6.02 8.08 -14.73
C SER A 28 7.19 7.08 -14.63
N PRO A 29 7.57 6.34 -15.70
CA PRO A 29 8.55 5.25 -15.64
C PRO A 29 10.03 5.68 -15.45
N GLY A 30 10.30 6.94 -15.09
CA GLY A 30 11.64 7.55 -15.20
C GLY A 30 12.39 7.79 -13.88
N ASP A 31 11.72 7.80 -12.73
CA ASP A 31 12.29 8.32 -11.47
C ASP A 31 12.31 7.30 -10.32
N HIS A 32 12.21 6.01 -10.62
CA HIS A 32 12.36 4.95 -9.61
C HIS A 32 13.81 4.44 -9.59
N PRO A 33 14.74 5.00 -8.77
CA PRO A 33 15.78 4.14 -8.28
C PRO A 33 15.09 3.06 -7.45
N ALA A 34 15.51 1.80 -7.64
CA ALA A 34 15.16 0.69 -6.77
C ALA A 34 15.57 1.05 -5.33
N GLN A 35 14.69 1.75 -4.61
CA GLN A 35 14.96 2.22 -3.28
C GLN A 35 14.19 1.27 -2.38
N ALA A 36 14.95 0.34 -1.81
CA ALA A 36 14.50 -0.54 -0.74
C ALA A 36 13.54 0.22 0.18
N PRO A 37 12.43 -0.39 0.63
CA PRO A 37 11.39 0.31 1.37
C PRO A 37 12.04 0.96 2.59
N ALA A 38 12.23 2.27 2.49
CA ALA A 38 12.61 3.10 3.61
C ALA A 38 11.46 2.95 4.60
N SER A 39 11.64 2.10 5.62
CA SER A 39 10.60 1.92 6.62
C SER A 39 10.37 3.26 7.28
N LEU A 40 9.13 3.74 7.17
CA LEU A 40 8.68 4.94 7.85
C LEU A 40 8.92 4.73 9.34
N SER A 41 9.62 5.67 9.96
CA SER A 41 9.96 5.59 11.37
C SER A 41 9.18 6.67 12.10
N LEU A 42 8.42 6.28 13.13
CA LEU A 42 7.69 7.20 14.00
C LEU A 42 8.55 7.53 15.22
N GLY A 43 8.98 8.77 15.32
CA GLY A 43 9.69 9.31 16.48
C GLY A 43 8.77 9.43 17.70
N GLN A 44 9.37 9.53 18.88
CA GLN A 44 8.65 9.64 20.16
C GLN A 44 7.76 10.89 20.27
N ALA A 45 8.05 11.93 19.49
CA ALA A 45 7.26 13.15 19.39
C ALA A 45 6.20 13.13 18.27
N GLY A 46 5.99 11.98 17.63
CA GLY A 46 5.07 11.83 16.50
C GLY A 46 5.63 12.30 15.14
N GLU A 47 6.92 12.63 15.07
CA GLU A 47 7.60 12.92 13.81
C GLU A 47 7.70 11.65 12.96
N VAL A 48 7.35 11.73 11.68
CA VAL A 48 7.58 10.65 10.72
C VAL A 48 8.85 10.96 9.94
N SER A 49 9.88 10.13 10.12
CA SER A 49 11.16 10.25 9.41
C SER A 49 11.29 9.17 8.34
N ASN A 50 12.31 9.32 7.48
CA ASN A 50 12.61 8.37 6.40
C ASN A 50 11.53 8.34 5.30
N ILE A 51 10.87 9.48 5.05
CA ILE A 51 9.91 9.65 3.96
C ILE A 51 10.71 9.96 2.68
N PRO A 52 10.77 9.05 1.69
CA PRO A 52 11.45 9.35 0.44
C PRO A 52 10.68 10.44 -0.35
N PRO A 53 11.36 11.28 -1.13
CA PRO A 53 10.71 12.34 -1.93
C PRO A 53 9.62 11.81 -2.86
N THR A 54 9.77 10.58 -3.37
CA THR A 54 8.79 9.90 -4.21
C THR A 54 7.48 9.64 -3.47
N MET A 55 7.53 9.22 -2.20
CA MET A 55 6.32 9.03 -1.38
C MET A 55 5.62 10.36 -1.07
N LEU A 56 6.38 11.45 -0.96
CA LEU A 56 5.80 12.77 -0.69
C LEU A 56 5.16 13.40 -1.92
N ALA A 57 5.79 13.31 -3.09
CA ALA A 57 5.33 13.97 -4.31
C ALA A 57 4.33 13.13 -5.15
N ASP A 58 4.20 11.84 -4.87
CA ASP A 58 3.32 10.93 -5.61
C ASP A 58 1.82 11.16 -5.30
N GLN A 59 1.00 11.13 -6.35
CA GLN A 59 -0.46 11.16 -6.32
C GLN A 59 -1.08 9.91 -5.66
N PHE A 60 -0.35 8.80 -5.59
CA PHE A 60 -0.72 7.62 -4.81
C PHE A 60 0.01 7.56 -3.45
N GLY A 61 0.89 8.53 -3.19
CA GLY A 61 1.61 8.69 -1.93
C GLY A 61 0.90 9.63 -0.95
N MET A 62 1.69 10.30 -0.12
CA MET A 62 1.19 11.16 0.95
C MET A 62 0.52 12.44 0.43
N ALA A 63 1.05 13.08 -0.62
CA ALA A 63 0.39 14.23 -1.23
C ALA A 63 -0.96 13.85 -1.85
N GLY A 64 -1.05 12.68 -2.47
CA GLY A 64 -2.29 12.08 -2.95
C GLY A 64 -3.34 11.95 -1.85
N LEU A 65 -2.98 11.28 -0.76
CA LEU A 65 -3.88 11.09 0.39
C LEU A 65 -4.33 12.42 1.02
N VAL A 66 -3.41 13.37 1.23
CA VAL A 66 -3.77 14.69 1.79
C VAL A 66 -4.66 15.47 0.82
N THR A 67 -4.43 15.36 -0.49
CA THR A 67 -5.31 15.96 -1.51
C THR A 67 -6.69 15.32 -1.47
N TYR A 68 -6.77 13.99 -1.37
CA TYR A 68 -8.03 13.27 -1.19
C TYR A 68 -8.79 13.76 0.04
N LEU A 69 -8.13 13.84 1.20
CA LEU A 69 -8.76 14.29 2.45
C LEU A 69 -9.24 15.75 2.41
N ARG A 70 -8.55 16.63 1.65
CA ARG A 70 -8.91 18.05 1.53
C ARG A 70 -9.96 18.34 0.45
N THR A 71 -10.01 17.53 -0.60
CA THR A 71 -10.83 17.80 -1.78
C THR A 71 -12.15 17.03 -1.74
N VAL A 72 -12.22 15.98 -0.93
CA VAL A 72 -13.43 15.16 -0.78
C VAL A 72 -14.23 15.68 0.41
N ASP A 73 -15.37 16.32 0.13
CA ASP A 73 -16.33 16.75 1.16
C ASP A 73 -17.35 15.66 1.52
N ASN A 74 -17.25 14.48 0.90
CA ASN A 74 -18.17 13.37 1.16
C ASN A 74 -17.71 12.56 2.38
N PRO A 75 -18.48 12.55 3.50
CA PRO A 75 -18.07 11.91 4.74
C PRO A 75 -17.90 10.39 4.61
N SER A 76 -18.68 9.72 3.76
CA SER A 76 -18.55 8.27 3.52
C SER A 76 -17.25 7.92 2.81
N ILE A 77 -16.77 8.81 1.95
CA ILE A 77 -15.53 8.64 1.19
C ILE A 77 -14.33 9.01 2.08
N VAL A 78 -14.40 10.09 2.85
CA VAL A 78 -13.38 10.41 3.86
C VAL A 78 -13.23 9.28 4.90
N SER A 79 -14.34 8.64 5.28
CA SER A 79 -14.35 7.48 6.19
C SER A 79 -13.61 6.26 5.61
N LEU A 80 -13.46 6.15 4.29
CA LEU A 80 -12.65 5.10 3.69
C LEU A 80 -11.15 5.29 3.99
N ALA A 81 -10.69 6.54 4.09
CA ALA A 81 -9.31 6.88 4.39
C ALA A 81 -9.03 7.00 5.90
N LEU A 82 -9.91 7.64 6.67
CA LEU A 82 -9.72 7.87 8.12
C LEU A 82 -10.31 6.75 8.99
N GLY A 83 -11.16 5.90 8.43
CA GLY A 83 -11.93 4.92 9.16
C GLY A 83 -13.24 5.48 9.72
N TYR A 84 -14.10 4.57 10.18
CA TYR A 84 -15.35 4.86 10.86
C TYR A 84 -15.26 4.39 12.31
N ASP A 85 -15.79 5.18 13.25
CA ASP A 85 -15.85 4.80 14.65
C ASP A 85 -16.94 3.73 14.87
N LEU A 86 -16.52 2.46 14.90
CA LEU A 86 -17.41 1.32 15.07
C LEU A 86 -18.04 1.24 16.46
N THR A 87 -17.55 1.97 17.47
CA THR A 87 -18.14 1.98 18.81
C THR A 87 -19.54 2.61 18.81
N THR A 88 -19.81 3.47 17.82
CA THR A 88 -21.11 4.11 17.60
C THR A 88 -22.19 3.13 17.11
N LEU A 89 -21.82 1.91 16.66
CA LEU A 89 -22.78 0.90 16.21
C LEU A 89 -23.49 0.19 17.37
N GLY A 90 -23.18 0.52 18.63
CA GLY A 90 -23.79 -0.15 19.80
C GLY A 90 -23.37 -1.62 19.94
N LEU A 91 -22.31 -2.03 19.26
CA LEU A 91 -21.70 -3.34 19.40
C LEU A 91 -20.67 -3.30 20.54
N ASN A 92 -20.64 -4.34 21.37
CA ASN A 92 -19.57 -4.48 22.35
C ASN A 92 -18.33 -5.08 21.66
N LEU A 93 -17.35 -4.21 21.37
CA LEU A 93 -16.07 -4.59 20.75
C LEU A 93 -14.99 -4.97 21.78
N ASN A 94 -15.31 -4.95 23.07
CA ASN A 94 -14.39 -5.25 24.17
C ASN A 94 -14.69 -6.62 24.80
N LEU A 95 -15.18 -7.57 24.01
CA LEU A 95 -15.18 -8.97 24.40
C LEU A 95 -13.75 -9.50 24.24
N SER A 96 -12.98 -9.49 25.32
CA SER A 96 -11.80 -10.35 25.47
C SER A 96 -12.17 -11.66 26.13
#